data_AF-A0AAN6RZC8-F1
#
_entry.id   AF-A0AAN6RZC8-F1
#
_cell.length_a   1.000
_cell.length_b   1.000
_cell.length_c   1.000
_cell.angle_alpha   90.00
_cell.angle_beta   90.00
_cell.angle_gamma   90.00
#
_symmetry.space_group_name_H-M   'P 1'
#
loop_
_entity.id
_entity.type
_entity.pdbx_description
1 polymer ?
#
loop_
_entity_poly.entity_id
_entity_poly.type
_entity_poly.pdbx_seq_one_letter_code
_entity_poly.pdbx_strand_id
1 'polypeptide(L)'
;MGDRMDVDSDAVDLPTAAGTPRQANTEGKREQLADPIHSSRAVPTKAGKRLYYTKKTNAKLLRLLNNLPRLVRDEAITFFDANMENFLGDWITILEHTNLPSNTASSDPYVITVFRRLDGTIDAGESIRSRLAHIQLMRVFQSLERIIATERRARQIQRERGKGNATVAMNIYKSAQQPSVSRHDPKKRKQIARWWTTFAGPSPLLVIIYSEVAEKIVKNCRKRDKQTLEFLASTALQNAPGELVKACIGLAGIAELAIRPDQTLDRQRAVAEARHDLRRGAK
;
A
#
# COMPACT_ATOMS: atom_id res chain seq x y z
N MET A 1 -9.96 -61.71 -18.09
CA MET A 1 -9.74 -63.10 -17.64
C MET A 1 -9.01 -63.03 -16.32
N GLY A 2 -9.50 -63.41 -15.15
CA GLY A 2 -10.81 -63.75 -14.57
C GLY A 2 -10.69 -63.36 -13.08
N ASP A 3 -11.74 -62.84 -12.44
CA ASP A 3 -12.60 -63.57 -11.49
C ASP A 3 -11.85 -64.20 -10.29
N ARG A 4 -12.31 -64.18 -9.03
CA ARG A 4 -13.38 -63.51 -8.26
C ARG A 4 -13.33 -64.17 -6.86
N MET A 5 -13.66 -63.39 -5.82
CA MET A 5 -14.35 -63.78 -4.56
C MET A 5 -13.65 -64.81 -3.64
N ASP A 6 -13.78 -64.83 -2.30
CA ASP A 6 -14.92 -64.66 -1.37
C ASP A 6 -14.34 -64.24 0.03
N VAL A 7 -14.88 -63.29 0.81
CA VAL A 7 -16.11 -63.21 1.66
C VAL A 7 -15.87 -63.57 3.15
N ASP A 8 -16.20 -62.57 3.99
CA ASP A 8 -16.79 -62.50 5.36
C ASP A 8 -16.46 -63.51 6.47
N SER A 9 -16.35 -63.01 7.72
CA SER A 9 -17.42 -63.18 8.73
C SER A 9 -17.18 -62.41 10.04
N ASP A 10 -18.31 -61.96 10.60
CA ASP A 10 -18.58 -61.17 11.81
C ASP A 10 -18.14 -61.71 13.19
N ALA A 11 -18.12 -60.80 14.19
CA ALA A 11 -18.75 -60.87 15.54
C ALA A 11 -18.07 -59.84 16.47
N VAL A 12 -18.66 -58.69 16.84
CA VAL A 12 -19.69 -58.41 17.88
C VAL A 12 -19.30 -58.91 19.29
N ASP A 13 -18.98 -58.00 20.22
CA ASP A 13 -19.77 -57.80 21.46
C ASP A 13 -19.26 -56.66 22.37
N LEU A 14 -20.23 -55.90 22.91
CA LEU A 14 -20.16 -54.93 24.03
C LEU A 14 -20.54 -55.65 25.34
N PRO A 15 -20.15 -55.14 26.52
CA PRO A 15 -21.13 -54.48 27.41
C PRO A 15 -20.51 -53.28 28.19
N THR A 16 -21.18 -52.16 28.46
CA THR A 16 -22.39 -51.87 29.29
C THR A 16 -22.13 -51.78 30.81
N ALA A 17 -22.02 -50.52 31.27
CA ALA A 17 -22.68 -49.85 32.41
C ALA A 17 -22.46 -50.22 33.90
N ALA A 18 -22.32 -49.11 34.66
CA ALA A 18 -22.92 -48.78 35.97
C ALA A 18 -22.30 -49.31 37.28
N GLY A 19 -22.11 -48.37 38.23
CA GLY A 19 -21.89 -48.71 39.66
C GLY A 19 -21.26 -47.62 40.54
N THR A 20 -21.97 -46.53 40.83
CA THR A 20 -21.92 -45.85 42.16
C THR A 20 -22.75 -46.71 43.15
N PRO A 21 -22.80 -46.51 44.49
CA PRO A 21 -22.03 -45.65 45.42
C PRO A 21 -21.56 -46.38 46.73
N ARG A 22 -20.80 -45.70 47.60
CA ARG A 22 -20.81 -46.04 49.05
C ARG A 22 -20.61 -44.81 49.94
N GLN A 23 -21.49 -44.74 50.93
CA GLN A 23 -21.77 -43.66 51.88
C GLN A 23 -20.79 -43.60 53.06
N ALA A 24 -20.66 -42.38 53.61
CA ALA A 24 -20.73 -41.97 55.04
C ALA A 24 -19.81 -42.68 56.07
N ASN A 25 -19.20 -42.07 57.09
CA ASN A 25 -19.36 -40.83 57.84
C ASN A 25 -18.03 -40.56 58.56
N THR A 26 -17.70 -39.32 58.92
CA THR A 26 -17.58 -38.89 60.34
C THR A 26 -17.16 -37.42 60.45
N GLU A 27 -17.76 -36.78 61.44
CA GLU A 27 -17.67 -35.38 61.83
C GLU A 27 -16.28 -34.98 62.35
N GLY A 28 -15.90 -33.72 62.09
CA GLY A 28 -14.74 -33.08 62.69
C GLY A 28 -14.79 -31.56 62.49
N LYS A 29 -15.07 -30.83 63.57
CA LYS A 29 -15.22 -29.36 63.65
C LYS A 29 -13.93 -28.58 63.34
N ARG A 30 -14.12 -27.40 62.73
CA ARG A 30 -13.37 -26.13 62.87
C ARG A 30 -11.84 -26.17 62.66
N GLU A 31 -11.35 -25.48 61.63
CA GLU A 31 -10.78 -24.12 61.73
C GLU A 31 -10.30 -23.61 60.37
N GLN A 32 -10.48 -22.32 60.14
CA GLN A 32 -10.08 -21.60 58.93
C GLN A 32 -8.55 -21.42 58.93
N LEU A 33 -7.88 -21.81 57.85
CA LEU A 33 -6.65 -21.17 57.42
C LEU A 33 -6.72 -21.02 55.90
N ALA A 34 -6.70 -19.77 55.45
CA ALA A 34 -6.77 -19.39 54.05
C ALA A 34 -5.44 -19.70 53.34
N ASP A 35 -5.51 -20.49 52.28
CA ASP A 35 -4.43 -20.69 51.31
C ASP A 35 -4.68 -19.88 50.03
N PRO A 36 -3.62 -19.60 49.24
CA PRO A 36 -3.45 -18.34 48.52
C PRO A 36 -4.20 -18.27 47.18
N ILE A 37 -4.66 -17.05 46.88
CA ILE A 37 -5.30 -16.66 45.62
C ILE A 37 -4.35 -16.94 44.45
N HIS A 38 -4.70 -17.94 43.64
CA HIS A 38 -4.22 -18.08 42.28
C HIS A 38 -4.55 -16.81 41.49
N SER A 39 -3.51 -16.09 41.06
CA SER A 39 -3.59 -14.98 40.10
C SER A 39 -4.16 -15.48 38.77
N SER A 40 -5.48 -15.41 38.64
CA SER A 40 -6.15 -15.62 37.36
C SER A 40 -5.87 -14.42 36.46
N ARG A 41 -5.01 -14.65 35.47
CA ARG A 41 -4.70 -13.72 34.38
C ARG A 41 -6.00 -13.36 33.66
N ALA A 42 -6.59 -12.22 34.02
CA ALA A 42 -7.88 -11.79 33.52
C ALA A 42 -7.88 -11.69 31.98
N VAL A 43 -8.71 -12.49 31.34
CA VAL A 43 -8.98 -12.40 29.90
C VAL A 43 -9.73 -11.08 29.67
N PRO A 44 -9.20 -10.13 28.88
CA PRO A 44 -9.80 -8.81 28.77
C PRO A 44 -11.16 -8.90 28.07
N THR A 45 -12.17 -8.34 28.75
CA THR A 45 -13.55 -8.21 28.26
C THR A 45 -13.59 -7.45 26.93
N LYS A 46 -14.64 -7.66 26.12
CA LYS A 46 -14.81 -6.96 24.82
C LYS A 46 -14.74 -5.43 24.97
N ALA A 47 -15.21 -4.89 26.10
CA ALA A 47 -15.11 -3.48 26.46
C ALA A 47 -13.66 -3.06 26.79
N GLY A 48 -12.93 -3.86 27.57
CA GLY A 48 -11.50 -3.64 27.85
C GLY A 48 -10.63 -3.69 26.59
N LYS A 49 -10.95 -4.60 25.65
CA LYS A 49 -10.34 -4.64 24.31
C LYS A 49 -10.64 -3.35 23.54
N ARG A 50 -11.90 -2.89 23.50
CA ARG A 50 -12.27 -1.62 22.84
C ARG A 50 -11.52 -0.42 23.44
N LEU A 51 -11.45 -0.32 24.77
CA LEU A 51 -10.74 0.77 25.46
C LEU A 51 -9.22 0.74 25.24
N TYR A 52 -8.63 -0.45 25.21
CA TYR A 52 -7.21 -0.64 24.88
C TYR A 52 -6.91 -0.26 23.42
N TYR A 53 -7.78 -0.66 22.49
CA TYR A 53 -7.65 -0.29 21.08
C TYR A 53 -7.82 1.21 20.87
N THR A 54 -8.74 1.90 21.57
CA THR A 54 -8.90 3.36 21.46
C THR A 54 -7.69 4.10 22.04
N LYS A 55 -7.22 3.76 23.25
CA LYS A 55 -6.01 4.35 23.84
C LYS A 55 -4.76 4.14 22.97
N LYS A 56 -4.56 2.93 22.44
CA LYS A 56 -3.41 2.60 21.56
C LYS A 56 -3.50 3.32 20.21
N THR A 57 -4.70 3.54 19.68
CA THR A 57 -4.91 4.27 18.43
C THR A 57 -4.64 5.77 18.64
N ASN A 58 -5.05 6.35 19.77
CA ASN A 58 -4.76 7.74 20.11
C ASN A 58 -3.27 7.98 20.36
N ALA A 59 -2.56 7.09 21.05
CA ALA A 59 -1.11 7.20 21.24
C ALA A 59 -0.34 7.11 19.91
N LYS A 60 -0.79 6.26 18.97
CA LYS A 60 -0.20 6.18 17.64
C LYS A 60 -0.49 7.43 16.81
N LEU A 61 -1.72 7.95 16.88
CA LEU A 61 -2.12 9.19 16.22
C LEU A 61 -1.29 10.38 16.72
N LEU A 62 -1.15 10.53 18.04
CA LEU A 62 -0.30 11.55 18.66
C LEU A 62 1.16 11.43 18.19
N ARG A 63 1.72 10.21 18.12
CA ARG A 63 3.06 10.02 17.56
C ARG A 63 3.16 10.44 16.10
N LEU A 64 2.16 10.14 15.27
CA LEU A 64 2.14 10.54 13.86
C LEU A 64 2.02 12.06 13.71
N LEU A 65 1.17 12.70 14.51
CA LEU A 65 1.01 14.16 14.55
C LEU A 65 2.28 14.86 15.05
N ASN A 66 2.96 14.30 16.06
CA ASN A 66 4.23 14.85 16.56
C ASN A 66 5.36 14.79 15.50
N ASN A 67 5.23 13.96 14.47
CA ASN A 67 6.19 13.91 13.36
C ASN A 67 5.83 14.86 12.21
N LEU A 68 4.70 15.57 12.28
CA LEU A 68 4.26 16.48 11.23
C LEU A 68 5.33 17.54 10.88
N PRO A 69 6.02 18.20 11.83
CA PRO A 69 7.07 19.17 11.49
C PRO A 69 8.25 18.54 10.75
N ARG A 70 8.48 17.23 10.94
CA ARG A 70 9.59 16.48 10.30
C ARG A 70 9.16 15.77 9.02
N LEU A 71 7.90 15.91 8.62
CA LEU A 71 7.33 15.19 7.49
C LEU A 71 7.82 15.79 6.16
N VAL A 72 7.91 17.11 6.12
CA VAL A 72 8.49 17.90 5.03
C VAL A 72 9.97 18.13 5.34
N ARG A 73 10.81 18.23 4.31
CA ARG A 73 12.23 18.59 4.43
C ARG A 73 12.35 20.07 4.80
N ASP A 74 13.24 20.38 5.75
CA ASP A 74 13.47 21.77 6.19
C ASP A 74 13.94 22.67 5.03
N GLU A 75 14.72 22.12 4.09
CA GLU A 75 15.26 22.84 2.92
C GLU A 75 14.58 22.38 1.61
N ALA A 76 13.26 22.14 1.63
CA ALA A 76 12.55 21.57 0.48
C ALA A 76 12.73 22.37 -0.82
N ILE A 77 12.73 23.71 -0.76
CA ILE A 77 12.95 24.59 -1.94
C ILE A 77 14.37 24.42 -2.48
N THR A 78 15.39 24.58 -1.62
CA THR A 78 16.81 24.50 -2.03
C THR A 78 17.13 23.11 -2.58
N PHE A 79 16.64 22.06 -1.92
CA PHE A 79 16.77 20.69 -2.36
C PHE A 79 16.10 20.46 -3.73
N PHE A 80 14.92 21.05 -3.95
CA PHE A 80 14.22 20.97 -5.22
C PHE A 80 14.96 21.69 -6.34
N ASP A 81 15.40 22.93 -6.13
CA ASP A 81 16.13 23.73 -7.13
C ASP A 81 17.42 23.04 -7.59
N ALA A 82 18.15 22.45 -6.64
CA ALA A 82 19.41 21.75 -6.90
C ALA A 82 19.25 20.43 -7.69
N ASN A 83 18.08 19.79 -7.63
CA ASN A 83 17.88 18.45 -8.18
C ASN A 83 16.77 18.37 -9.25
N MET A 84 16.24 19.52 -9.67
CA MET A 84 15.10 19.64 -10.58
C MET A 84 15.28 18.85 -11.89
N GLU A 85 16.48 18.91 -12.48
CA GLU A 85 16.83 18.21 -13.71
C GLU A 85 16.79 16.69 -13.54
N ASN A 86 17.34 16.21 -12.41
CA ASN A 86 17.34 14.78 -12.07
C ASN A 86 15.90 14.29 -11.86
N PHE A 87 15.08 15.06 -11.15
CA PHE A 87 13.67 14.70 -10.91
C PHE A 87 12.84 14.66 -12.20
N LEU A 88 13.06 15.64 -13.09
CA LEU A 88 12.43 15.63 -14.40
C LEU A 88 12.88 14.42 -15.22
N GLY A 89 14.18 14.15 -15.27
CA GLY A 89 14.76 13.01 -15.98
C GLY A 89 14.27 11.66 -15.46
N ASP A 90 14.26 11.47 -14.15
CA ASP A 90 13.74 10.26 -13.49
C ASP A 90 12.26 10.05 -13.82
N TRP A 91 11.47 11.12 -13.74
CA TRP A 91 10.04 11.03 -14.01
C TRP A 91 9.74 10.70 -15.47
N ILE A 92 10.42 11.36 -16.41
CA ILE A 92 10.34 11.03 -17.85
C ILE A 92 10.74 9.57 -18.08
N THR A 93 11.88 9.13 -17.55
CA THR A 93 12.38 7.77 -17.73
C THR A 93 11.38 6.72 -17.23
N ILE A 94 10.75 6.97 -16.08
CA ILE A 94 9.69 6.12 -15.54
C ILE A 94 8.51 6.10 -16.52
N LEU A 95 8.04 7.26 -16.97
CA LEU A 95 6.88 7.37 -17.85
C LEU A 95 7.10 6.68 -19.21
N GLU A 96 8.23 6.92 -19.86
CA GLU A 96 8.59 6.34 -21.18
C GLU A 96 8.43 4.82 -21.21
N HIS A 97 8.79 4.15 -20.12
CA HIS A 97 8.87 2.69 -20.06
C HIS A 97 7.66 2.02 -19.42
N THR A 98 6.69 2.79 -18.93
CA THR A 98 5.58 2.29 -18.09
C THR A 98 4.22 2.87 -18.45
N ASN A 99 4.15 3.81 -19.40
CA ASN A 99 2.87 4.28 -19.88
C ASN A 99 2.14 3.18 -20.66
N LEU A 100 0.83 3.05 -20.44
CA LEU A 100 -0.02 2.10 -21.15
C LEU A 100 -0.73 2.83 -22.30
N PRO A 101 -0.41 2.52 -23.57
CA PRO A 101 -1.13 3.05 -24.72
C PRO A 101 -2.64 2.81 -24.63
N SER A 102 -3.43 3.71 -25.23
CA SER A 102 -4.90 3.66 -25.19
C SER A 102 -5.51 2.41 -25.84
N ASN A 103 -4.78 1.76 -26.75
CA ASN A 103 -5.15 0.52 -27.43
C ASN A 103 -4.64 -0.75 -26.73
N THR A 104 -3.99 -0.63 -25.56
CA THR A 104 -3.47 -1.79 -24.83
C THR A 104 -4.62 -2.64 -24.28
N ALA A 105 -4.64 -3.93 -24.62
CA ALA A 105 -5.55 -4.89 -24.01
C ALA A 105 -5.07 -5.27 -22.60
N SER A 106 -5.96 -5.62 -21.69
CA SER A 106 -5.57 -6.04 -20.33
C SER A 106 -4.79 -7.36 -20.31
N SER A 107 -4.92 -8.18 -21.35
CA SER A 107 -4.17 -9.41 -21.58
C SER A 107 -2.81 -9.20 -22.25
N ASP A 108 -2.48 -7.97 -22.66
CA ASP A 108 -1.23 -7.68 -23.36
C ASP A 108 0.00 -8.00 -22.47
N PRO A 109 0.96 -8.82 -22.95
CA PRO A 109 2.20 -9.11 -22.21
C PRO A 109 2.99 -7.87 -21.79
N TYR A 110 2.83 -6.75 -22.49
CA TYR A 110 3.42 -5.47 -22.11
C TYR A 110 2.95 -5.00 -20.73
N VAL A 111 1.69 -5.24 -20.34
CA VAL A 111 1.16 -4.90 -19.00
C VAL A 111 1.98 -5.58 -17.89
N ILE A 112 2.35 -6.85 -18.10
CA ILE A 112 3.20 -7.60 -17.18
C ILE A 112 4.61 -6.99 -17.10
N THR A 113 5.18 -6.62 -18.26
CA THR A 113 6.50 -5.99 -18.35
C THR A 113 6.53 -4.65 -17.61
N VAL A 114 5.48 -3.83 -17.76
CA VAL A 114 5.34 -2.55 -17.06
C VAL A 114 5.36 -2.73 -15.55
N PHE A 115 4.59 -3.69 -15.03
CA PHE A 115 4.58 -3.97 -13.58
C PHE A 115 5.95 -4.41 -13.07
N ARG A 116 6.64 -5.30 -13.78
CA ARG A 116 8.00 -5.76 -13.42
C ARG A 116 9.01 -4.63 -13.41
N ARG A 117 8.96 -3.72 -14.39
CA ARG A 117 9.85 -2.54 -14.46
C ARG A 117 9.64 -1.60 -13.28
N LEU A 118 8.37 -1.33 -12.95
CA LEU A 118 8.05 -0.51 -11.78
C LEU A 118 8.51 -1.18 -10.49
N ASP A 119 8.33 -2.50 -10.37
CA ASP A 119 8.76 -3.23 -9.19
C ASP A 119 10.29 -3.22 -9.03
N GLY A 120 11.04 -3.43 -10.12
CA GLY A 120 12.50 -3.30 -10.11
C GLY A 120 12.95 -1.89 -9.70
N THR A 121 12.27 -0.86 -10.20
CA THR A 121 12.56 0.55 -9.83
C THR A 121 12.27 0.81 -8.35
N ILE A 122 11.18 0.24 -7.82
CA ILE A 122 10.81 0.35 -6.41
C ILE A 122 11.84 -0.35 -5.51
N ASP A 123 12.30 -1.53 -5.91
CA ASP A 123 13.21 -2.39 -5.14
C ASP A 123 14.67 -1.92 -5.19
N ALA A 124 15.08 -1.15 -6.20
CA ALA A 124 16.41 -0.56 -6.30
C ALA A 124 16.75 0.43 -5.17
N GLY A 125 15.76 0.92 -4.41
CA GLY A 125 15.98 1.55 -3.11
C GLY A 125 16.37 3.04 -3.11
N GLU A 126 16.55 3.67 -4.28
CA GLU A 126 16.70 5.13 -4.36
C GLU A 126 15.39 5.83 -3.95
N SER A 127 15.43 6.65 -2.90
CA SER A 127 14.21 7.04 -2.17
C SER A 127 13.20 7.78 -3.04
N ILE A 128 13.63 8.76 -3.85
CA ILE A 128 12.72 9.58 -4.66
C ILE A 128 12.22 8.83 -5.89
N ARG A 129 13.11 8.19 -6.64
CA ARG A 129 12.75 7.41 -7.82
C ARG A 129 11.79 6.26 -7.46
N SER A 130 12.00 5.61 -6.30
CA SER A 130 11.08 4.61 -5.76
C SER A 130 9.69 5.22 -5.43
N ARG A 131 9.62 6.44 -4.88
CA ARG A 131 8.33 7.13 -4.64
C ARG A 131 7.60 7.46 -5.93
N LEU A 132 8.32 7.95 -6.94
CA LEU A 132 7.76 8.21 -8.27
C LEU A 132 7.24 6.93 -8.92
N ALA A 133 8.00 5.83 -8.83
CA ALA A 133 7.56 4.54 -9.33
C ALA A 133 6.32 4.02 -8.61
N HIS A 134 6.18 4.25 -7.29
CA HIS A 134 4.95 3.96 -6.56
C HIS A 134 3.75 4.77 -7.06
N ILE A 135 3.91 6.06 -7.37
CA ILE A 135 2.84 6.87 -7.95
C ILE A 135 2.44 6.31 -9.32
N GLN A 136 3.42 6.00 -10.16
CA GLN A 136 3.17 5.46 -11.49
C GLN A 136 2.53 4.07 -11.43
N LEU A 137 2.90 3.23 -10.47
CA LEU A 137 2.23 1.97 -10.20
C LEU A 137 0.73 2.16 -9.94
N MET A 138 0.34 3.18 -9.17
CA MET A 138 -1.07 3.48 -8.98
C MET A 138 -1.77 3.99 -10.23
N ARG A 139 -1.10 4.79 -11.06
CA ARG A 139 -1.64 5.27 -12.34
C ARG A 139 -1.85 4.11 -13.31
N VAL A 140 -0.89 3.18 -13.40
CA VAL A 140 -1.01 1.94 -14.20
C VAL A 140 -2.19 1.10 -13.71
N PHE A 141 -2.37 0.94 -12.39
CA PHE A 141 -3.55 0.26 -11.85
C PHE A 141 -4.85 0.92 -12.28
N GLN A 142 -4.95 2.24 -12.19
CA GLN A 142 -6.16 2.98 -12.58
C GLN A 142 -6.44 2.85 -14.09
N SER A 143 -5.39 2.92 -14.92
CA SER A 143 -5.51 2.74 -16.37
C SER A 143 -5.93 1.32 -16.72
N LEU A 144 -5.32 0.31 -16.11
CA LEU A 144 -5.71 -1.08 -16.31
C LEU A 144 -7.14 -1.36 -15.84
N GLU A 145 -7.57 -0.80 -14.70
CA GLU A 145 -8.94 -0.90 -14.22
C GLU A 145 -9.95 -0.26 -15.20
N ARG A 146 -9.56 0.82 -15.89
CA ARG A 146 -10.34 1.45 -16.98
C ARG A 146 -10.37 0.60 -18.25
N ILE A 147 -9.23 0.06 -18.68
CA ILE A 147 -9.13 -0.86 -19.83
C ILE A 147 -10.05 -2.06 -19.63
N ILE A 148 -9.95 -2.75 -18.48
CA ILE A 148 -10.81 -3.88 -18.12
C ILE A 148 -12.29 -3.48 -18.10
N ALA A 149 -12.61 -2.26 -17.65
CA ALA A 149 -13.99 -1.76 -17.68
C ALA A 149 -14.51 -1.67 -19.11
N THR A 150 -13.70 -1.15 -20.03
CA THR A 150 -14.03 -1.01 -21.46
C THR A 150 -14.18 -2.38 -22.13
N GLU A 151 -13.24 -3.29 -21.94
CA GLU A 151 -13.29 -4.65 -22.49
C GLU A 151 -14.53 -5.42 -22.02
N ARG A 152 -14.92 -5.25 -20.74
CA ARG A 152 -16.15 -5.83 -20.20
C ARG A 152 -17.41 -5.25 -20.83
N ARG A 153 -17.44 -3.94 -21.12
CA ARG A 153 -18.56 -3.32 -21.83
C ARG A 153 -18.65 -3.82 -23.27
N ALA A 154 -17.50 -4.03 -23.91
CA ALA A 154 -17.38 -4.62 -25.24
C ALA A 154 -17.60 -6.15 -25.27
N ARG A 155 -17.90 -6.79 -24.12
CA ARG A 155 -18.07 -8.24 -23.96
C ARG A 155 -16.85 -9.09 -24.35
N GLN A 156 -15.67 -8.49 -24.39
CA GLN A 156 -14.40 -9.19 -24.66
C GLN A 156 -13.91 -9.99 -23.45
N ILE A 157 -14.33 -9.60 -22.24
CA ILE A 157 -14.03 -10.32 -21.00
C ILE A 157 -15.34 -10.63 -20.27
N GLN A 158 -15.53 -11.89 -19.91
CA GLN A 158 -16.69 -12.32 -19.15
C GLN A 158 -16.65 -11.79 -17.71
N ARG A 159 -17.79 -11.30 -17.22
CA ARG A 159 -17.92 -10.90 -15.82
C ARG A 159 -18.07 -12.13 -14.96
N GLU A 160 -17.05 -12.41 -14.15
CA GLU A 160 -17.15 -13.40 -13.08
C GLU A 160 -17.79 -12.79 -11.82
N ARG A 161 -18.71 -13.54 -11.19
CA ARG A 161 -19.36 -13.13 -9.94
C ARG A 161 -18.30 -12.87 -8.86
N GLY A 162 -18.38 -11.70 -8.21
CA GLY A 162 -17.45 -11.30 -7.14
C GLY A 162 -16.09 -10.74 -7.60
N LYS A 163 -15.77 -10.72 -8.91
CA LYS A 163 -14.52 -10.14 -9.42
C LYS A 163 -14.76 -8.77 -10.08
N GLY A 164 -14.58 -7.70 -9.31
CA GLY A 164 -14.53 -6.34 -9.83
C GLY A 164 -13.26 -6.07 -10.66
N ASN A 165 -13.22 -4.95 -11.39
CA ASN A 165 -12.08 -4.58 -12.24
C ASN A 165 -10.77 -4.50 -11.43
N ALA A 166 -10.83 -3.93 -10.23
CA ALA A 166 -9.70 -3.86 -9.30
C ALA A 166 -9.19 -5.25 -8.86
N THR A 167 -10.07 -6.24 -8.75
CA THR A 167 -9.70 -7.62 -8.44
C THR A 167 -8.97 -8.26 -9.61
N VAL A 168 -9.45 -8.05 -10.84
CA VAL A 168 -8.81 -8.55 -12.05
C VAL A 168 -7.43 -7.91 -12.24
N ALA A 169 -7.34 -6.58 -12.13
CA ALA A 169 -6.06 -5.86 -12.20
C ALA A 169 -5.06 -6.34 -11.13
N MET A 170 -5.52 -6.61 -9.90
CA MET A 170 -4.67 -7.18 -8.84
C MET A 170 -4.19 -8.60 -9.18
N ASN A 171 -4.99 -9.41 -9.85
CA ASN A 171 -4.58 -10.75 -10.27
C ASN A 171 -3.53 -10.71 -11.39
N ILE A 172 -3.70 -9.81 -12.38
CA ILE A 172 -2.68 -9.54 -13.41
C ILE A 172 -1.38 -9.06 -12.75
N TYR A 173 -1.48 -8.15 -11.79
CA TYR A 173 -0.29 -7.69 -11.08
C TYR A 173 0.43 -8.82 -10.32
N LYS A 174 -0.32 -9.74 -9.70
CA LYS A 174 0.27 -10.91 -9.03
C LYS A 174 0.92 -11.89 -10.01
N SER A 175 0.34 -12.11 -11.19
CA SER A 175 0.97 -12.98 -12.19
C SER A 175 2.26 -12.36 -12.72
N ALA A 176 2.35 -11.02 -12.77
CA ALA A 176 3.59 -10.33 -13.13
C ALA A 176 4.75 -10.63 -12.17
N GLN A 177 4.46 -11.07 -10.95
CA GLN A 177 5.46 -11.41 -9.93
C GLN A 177 6.08 -12.80 -10.09
N GLN A 178 5.69 -13.62 -11.07
CA GLN A 178 6.22 -14.99 -11.19
C GLN A 178 7.30 -15.07 -12.30
N PRO A 179 8.47 -15.69 -12.03
CA PRO A 179 9.02 -16.05 -10.70
C PRO A 179 9.37 -14.79 -9.88
N SER A 180 9.41 -14.89 -8.54
CA SER A 180 9.39 -13.74 -7.61
C SER A 180 10.34 -12.60 -7.98
N VAL A 181 9.82 -11.54 -8.62
CA VAL A 181 10.61 -10.35 -8.99
C VAL A 181 10.71 -9.38 -7.81
N SER A 182 9.67 -9.30 -6.98
CA SER A 182 9.56 -8.39 -5.84
C SER A 182 9.66 -9.12 -4.51
N ARG A 183 10.39 -8.53 -3.54
CA ARG A 183 10.48 -9.01 -2.15
C ARG A 183 9.23 -8.72 -1.31
N HIS A 184 8.29 -7.93 -1.83
CA HIS A 184 7.14 -7.44 -1.07
C HIS A 184 5.82 -8.00 -1.58
N ASP A 185 4.91 -8.29 -0.64
CA ASP A 185 3.52 -8.65 -0.92
C ASP A 185 2.86 -7.61 -1.85
N PRO A 186 2.33 -8.04 -3.03
CA PRO A 186 1.67 -7.16 -3.99
C PRO A 186 0.56 -6.28 -3.37
N LYS A 187 -0.15 -6.79 -2.36
CA LYS A 187 -1.18 -6.00 -1.68
C LYS A 187 -0.56 -4.88 -0.84
N LYS A 188 0.50 -5.18 -0.09
CA LYS A 188 1.24 -4.19 0.68
C LYS A 188 1.86 -3.13 -0.24
N ARG A 189 2.44 -3.54 -1.37
CA ARG A 189 3.01 -2.61 -2.35
C ARG A 189 1.95 -1.69 -2.95
N LYS A 190 0.83 -2.21 -3.43
CA LYS A 190 -0.31 -1.38 -3.89
C LYS A 190 -0.80 -0.43 -2.78
N GLN A 191 -0.76 -0.85 -1.52
CA GLN A 191 -1.14 0.01 -0.40
C GLN A 191 -0.15 1.17 -0.19
N ILE A 192 1.16 0.90 -0.20
CA ILE A 192 2.21 1.93 -0.12
C ILE A 192 2.09 2.90 -1.30
N ALA A 193 1.85 2.35 -2.50
CA ALA A 193 1.65 3.11 -3.71
C ALA A 193 0.49 4.13 -3.59
N ARG A 194 -0.65 3.68 -3.03
CA ARG A 194 -1.79 4.56 -2.72
C ARG A 194 -1.42 5.70 -1.79
N TRP A 195 -0.64 5.42 -0.75
CA TRP A 195 -0.23 6.47 0.19
C TRP A 195 0.70 7.49 -0.45
N TRP A 196 1.67 7.05 -1.26
CA TRP A 196 2.49 7.99 -2.02
C TRP A 196 1.66 8.83 -2.99
N THR A 197 0.64 8.25 -3.64
CA THR A 197 -0.30 9.04 -4.45
C THR A 197 -1.07 10.07 -3.62
N THR A 198 -1.52 9.72 -2.41
CA THR A 198 -2.16 10.70 -1.50
C THR A 198 -1.22 11.83 -1.13
N PHE A 199 0.04 11.52 -0.82
CA PHE A 199 1.06 12.50 -0.46
C PHE A 199 1.49 13.39 -1.64
N ALA A 200 1.50 12.84 -2.85
CA ALA A 200 1.76 13.58 -4.07
C ALA A 200 0.73 14.70 -4.32
N GLY A 201 -0.53 14.50 -3.89
CA GLY A 201 -1.58 15.48 -4.11
C GLY A 201 -1.73 15.85 -5.60
N PRO A 202 -1.63 17.14 -5.97
CA PRO A 202 -1.86 17.58 -7.35
C PRO A 202 -0.72 17.25 -8.34
N SER A 203 0.48 16.90 -7.87
CA SER A 203 1.62 16.60 -8.76
C SER A 203 2.43 15.41 -8.26
N PRO A 204 2.83 14.46 -9.14
CA PRO A 204 3.70 13.35 -8.76
C PRO A 204 5.02 13.84 -8.15
N LEU A 205 5.54 14.99 -8.59
CA LEU A 205 6.82 15.52 -8.11
C LEU A 205 6.76 16.10 -6.69
N LEU A 206 5.57 16.35 -6.14
CA LEU A 206 5.47 16.82 -4.75
C LEU A 206 5.95 15.79 -3.73
N VAL A 207 6.09 14.51 -4.09
CA VAL A 207 6.63 13.51 -3.16
C VAL A 207 8.09 13.76 -2.75
N ILE A 208 8.78 14.64 -3.49
CA ILE A 208 10.18 15.02 -3.27
C ILE A 208 10.34 15.85 -1.99
N ILE A 209 9.34 16.67 -1.65
CA ILE A 209 9.40 17.57 -0.50
C ILE A 209 9.40 16.80 0.82
N TYR A 210 8.98 15.53 0.81
CA TYR A 210 8.88 14.73 2.01
C TYR A 210 10.23 14.13 2.44
N SER A 211 10.45 14.09 3.74
CA SER A 211 11.67 13.55 4.35
C SER A 211 11.66 12.02 4.43
N GLU A 212 12.73 11.44 4.97
CA GLU A 212 12.80 10.01 5.31
C GLU A 212 11.85 9.61 6.45
N VAL A 213 11.35 10.58 7.24
CA VAL A 213 10.32 10.31 8.26
C VAL A 213 9.00 9.94 7.59
N ALA A 214 8.63 10.64 6.50
CA ALA A 214 7.46 10.29 5.70
C ALA A 214 7.56 8.88 5.12
N GLU A 215 8.75 8.50 4.65
CA GLU A 215 9.05 7.16 4.14
C GLU A 215 8.73 6.08 5.17
N LYS A 216 9.22 6.25 6.40
CA LYS A 216 8.96 5.32 7.51
C LYS A 216 7.48 5.25 7.87
N ILE A 217 6.77 6.38 7.83
CA ILE A 217 5.33 6.44 8.10
C ILE A 217 4.57 5.66 7.02
N VAL A 218 4.78 5.98 5.74
CA VAL A 218 4.09 5.37 4.61
C VAL A 218 4.32 3.85 4.55
N LYS A 219 5.56 3.38 4.74
CA LYS A 219 5.90 1.95 4.72
C LYS A 219 5.29 1.13 5.87
N ASN A 220 5.04 1.76 7.02
CA ASN A 220 4.54 1.09 8.22
C ASN A 220 3.03 1.30 8.48
N CYS A 221 2.37 2.14 7.69
CA CYS A 221 0.97 2.45 7.88
C CYS A 221 0.03 1.32 7.44
N ARG A 222 -1.00 1.08 8.26
CA ARG A 222 -2.05 0.09 8.01
C ARG A 222 -3.26 0.78 7.40
N LYS A 223 -4.16 -0.01 6.78
CA LYS A 223 -5.40 0.52 6.16
C LYS A 223 -6.25 1.38 7.11
N ARG A 224 -6.26 1.05 8.40
CA ARG A 224 -7.00 1.82 9.43
C ARG A 224 -6.43 3.21 9.70
N ASP A 225 -5.20 3.48 9.28
CA ASP A 225 -4.53 4.77 9.48
C ASP A 225 -4.84 5.74 8.31
N LYS A 226 -5.81 5.40 7.43
CA LYS A 226 -6.17 6.15 6.22
C LYS A 226 -6.44 7.63 6.49
N GLN A 227 -7.41 7.93 7.36
CA GLN A 227 -7.82 9.30 7.64
C GLN A 227 -6.68 10.13 8.23
N THR A 228 -5.83 9.49 9.06
CA THR A 228 -4.65 10.15 9.62
C THR A 228 -3.65 10.50 8.54
N LEU A 229 -3.40 9.60 7.58
CA LEU A 229 -2.50 9.88 6.46
C LEU A 229 -3.05 10.95 5.52
N GLU A 230 -4.35 10.93 5.24
CA GLU A 230 -5.01 11.97 4.43
C GLU A 230 -4.91 13.34 5.11
N PHE A 231 -5.11 13.39 6.43
CA PHE A 231 -4.89 14.60 7.22
C PHE A 231 -3.43 15.08 7.14
N LEU A 232 -2.46 14.20 7.42
CA LEU A 232 -1.03 14.54 7.35
C LEU A 232 -0.61 15.06 5.98
N ALA A 233 -1.05 14.40 4.90
CA ALA A 233 -0.76 14.81 3.53
C ALA A 233 -1.37 16.18 3.22
N SER A 234 -2.63 16.41 3.62
CA SER A 234 -3.32 17.69 3.42
C SER A 234 -2.63 18.81 4.19
N THR A 235 -2.28 18.58 5.45
CA THR A 235 -1.58 19.57 6.28
C THR A 235 -0.17 19.86 5.76
N ALA A 236 0.56 18.85 5.29
CA ALA A 236 1.87 19.06 4.68
C ALA A 236 1.78 19.92 3.40
N LEU A 237 0.79 19.64 2.55
CA LEU A 237 0.58 20.39 1.32
C LEU A 237 0.12 21.83 1.58
N GLN A 238 -0.74 22.05 2.58
CA GLN A 238 -1.19 23.39 2.98
C GLN A 238 -0.06 24.27 3.52
N ASN A 239 0.96 23.66 4.14
CA ASN A 239 2.13 24.37 4.64
C ASN A 239 3.29 24.41 3.62
N ALA A 240 3.12 23.80 2.44
CA ALA A 240 4.15 23.84 1.41
C ALA A 240 4.16 25.22 0.71
N PRO A 241 5.33 25.78 0.39
CA PRO A 241 5.42 27.01 -0.39
C PRO A 241 4.68 26.91 -1.72
N GLY A 242 3.83 27.90 -2.04
CA GLY A 242 2.95 27.85 -3.22
C GLY A 242 3.74 27.80 -4.54
N GLU A 243 4.89 28.44 -4.57
CA GLU A 243 5.86 28.48 -5.67
C GLU A 243 6.41 27.08 -5.96
N LEU A 244 6.75 26.34 -4.91
CA LEU A 244 7.23 24.97 -5.01
C LEU A 244 6.13 24.06 -5.57
N VAL A 245 4.89 24.24 -5.13
CA VAL A 245 3.73 23.50 -5.66
C VAL A 245 3.54 23.78 -7.14
N LYS A 246 3.57 25.05 -7.55
CA LYS A 246 3.45 25.45 -8.97
C LYS A 246 4.58 24.86 -9.81
N ALA A 247 5.84 24.96 -9.35
CA ALA A 247 6.99 24.40 -10.06
C ALA A 247 6.88 22.87 -10.22
N CYS A 248 6.47 22.16 -9.16
CA CYS A 248 6.22 20.71 -9.23
C CYS A 248 5.12 20.35 -10.23
N ILE A 249 4.04 21.14 -10.30
CA ILE A 249 2.95 20.92 -11.28
C ILE A 249 3.46 21.17 -12.69
N GLY A 250 4.15 22.29 -12.92
CA GLY A 250 4.69 22.65 -14.24
C GLY A 250 5.64 21.60 -14.78
N LEU A 251 6.65 21.19 -14.00
CA LEU A 251 7.62 20.17 -14.40
C LEU A 251 6.99 18.80 -14.63
N ALA A 252 6.02 18.41 -13.79
CA ALA A 252 5.31 17.16 -14.02
C ALA A 252 4.53 17.22 -15.34
N GLY A 253 3.83 18.32 -15.62
CA GLY A 253 3.12 18.52 -16.89
C GLY A 253 4.06 18.44 -18.09
N ILE A 254 5.24 19.05 -17.99
CA ILE A 254 6.28 18.98 -19.02
C ILE A 254 6.75 17.55 -19.27
N ALA A 255 6.94 16.75 -18.22
CA ALA A 255 7.30 15.34 -18.37
C ALA A 255 6.22 14.52 -19.09
N GLU A 256 4.94 14.78 -18.80
CA GLU A 256 3.80 14.12 -19.47
C GLU A 256 3.71 14.50 -20.96
N LEU A 257 4.17 15.70 -21.32
CA LEU A 257 4.25 16.18 -22.71
C LEU A 257 5.44 15.54 -23.43
N ALA A 258 6.58 15.38 -22.75
CA ALA A 258 7.81 14.82 -23.33
C ALA A 258 7.66 13.41 -23.90
N ILE A 259 6.74 12.63 -23.36
CA ILE A 259 6.50 11.25 -23.79
C ILE A 259 5.50 11.15 -24.96
N ARG A 260 5.01 12.28 -25.47
CA ARG A 260 4.11 12.31 -26.61
C ARG A 260 4.92 12.26 -27.92
N PRO A 261 4.52 11.44 -28.91
CA PRO A 261 5.30 11.22 -30.13
C PRO A 261 5.58 12.48 -30.97
N ASP A 262 4.77 13.52 -30.78
CA ASP A 262 4.73 14.75 -31.58
C ASP A 262 5.46 15.94 -30.94
N GLN A 263 6.05 15.79 -29.76
CA GLN A 263 6.65 16.90 -29.02
C GLN A 263 8.13 16.72 -28.74
N THR A 264 8.95 17.59 -29.32
CA THR A 264 10.35 17.78 -28.91
C THR A 264 10.38 18.62 -27.64
N LEU A 265 10.80 18.01 -26.52
CA LEU A 265 10.98 18.74 -25.27
C LEU A 265 12.36 19.38 -25.18
N ASP A 266 12.42 20.70 -25.12
CA ASP A 266 13.59 21.43 -24.62
C ASP A 266 13.63 21.37 -23.08
N ARG A 267 14.32 20.35 -22.57
CA ARG A 267 14.45 20.08 -21.14
C ARG A 267 15.13 21.23 -20.39
N GLN A 268 16.10 21.89 -21.02
CA GLN A 268 16.88 22.96 -20.39
C GLN A 268 16.02 24.21 -20.20
N ARG A 269 15.24 24.57 -21.23
CA ARG A 269 14.29 25.69 -21.15
C ARG A 269 13.22 25.45 -20.08
N ALA A 270 12.62 24.26 -20.06
CA ALA A 270 11.62 23.87 -19.07
C ALA A 270 12.10 24.02 -17.62
N VAL A 271 13.32 23.54 -17.35
CA VAL A 271 13.95 23.65 -16.03
C VAL A 271 14.26 25.11 -15.69
N ALA A 272 14.78 25.87 -16.66
CA ALA A 272 15.08 27.29 -16.46
C ALA A 272 13.82 28.11 -16.10
N GLU A 273 12.69 27.85 -16.78
CA GLU A 273 11.40 28.48 -16.48
C GLU A 273 10.90 28.12 -15.08
N ALA A 274 10.89 26.83 -14.72
CA ALA A 274 10.47 26.38 -13.39
C ALA A 274 11.36 26.94 -12.26
N ARG A 275 12.67 27.02 -12.49
CA ARG A 275 13.65 27.63 -11.58
C ARG A 275 13.43 29.14 -11.43
N HIS A 276 13.15 29.83 -12.53
CA HIS A 276 12.86 31.26 -12.52
C HIS A 276 11.59 31.56 -11.72
N ASP A 277 10.52 30.79 -11.90
CA ASP A 277 9.27 30.95 -11.16
C ASP A 277 9.45 30.63 -9.67
N LEU A 278 10.21 29.59 -9.32
CA LEU A 278 10.52 29.22 -7.94
C LEU A 278 11.26 30.36 -7.20
N ARG A 279 12.23 31.00 -7.87
CA ARG A 279 13.04 32.08 -7.30
C ARG A 279 12.29 33.42 -7.22
N ARG A 280 11.26 33.63 -8.05
CA ARG A 280 10.52 34.89 -8.07
C ARG A 280 9.59 35.05 -6.87
N GLY A 281 8.98 33.96 -6.39
CA GLY A 281 8.12 34.02 -5.20
C GLY A 281 8.81 33.69 -3.87
N ALA A 282 10.13 33.44 -3.89
CA ALA A 282 10.95 33.35 -2.68
C ALA A 282 11.49 34.72 -2.20
N LYS A 283 11.19 35.80 -2.94
CA LYS A 283 11.48 37.20 -2.61
C LYS A 283 10.23 37.88 -2.09
#